data_AF-A0A523N2N5-F1
#
_entry.id   AF-A0A523N2N5-F1
#
_cell.length_a   1.000
_cell.length_b   1.000
_cell.length_c   1.000
_cell.angle_alpha   90.00
_cell.angle_beta   90.00
_cell.angle_gamma   90.00
#
_symmetry.space_group_name_H-M   'P 1'
#
loop_
_entity.id
_entity.type
_entity.pdbx_description
1 polymer ?
#
loop_
_entity_poly.entity_id
_entity_poly.type
_entity_poly.pdbx_seq_one_letter_code
_entity_poly.pdbx_strand_id
1 'polypeptide(L)'
;MESIKSGKIVNDIAKKVTESQIWTSSFRHGYADTPRNRVLQIASNVWLHLHPVKIHRHALRIRFTWCMGGITFLLFLSTVVTGVILMFYYRPVGEYAYFDMKYLQYDVPFGMLMRNMHRWAAHSMVITVWLHMFRVFLTGSYKPPREFNWVIGVFLVTFTLLLSFTGYLLPWDQLAMWAVTVGTNMARGTPFLGHEGPFQEFVFGVSPRYDVRAALLGGSLVGPPALLRFYVLHCILIPLVAGALMIVHFWRIRKDGGISGPL
;
A
#
# COMPACT_ATOMS: atom_id res chain seq x y z
N MET A 1 16.91 48.24 -28.35
CA MET A 1 16.65 47.40 -29.54
C MET A 1 17.03 45.93 -29.34
N GLU A 2 17.98 45.59 -28.45
CA GLU A 2 18.38 44.19 -28.15
C GLU A 2 17.33 43.36 -27.41
N SER A 3 16.55 43.94 -26.49
CA SER A 3 15.49 43.23 -25.75
C SER A 3 14.43 42.58 -26.67
N ILE A 4 14.12 43.24 -27.79
CA ILE A 4 13.12 42.76 -28.77
C ILE A 4 13.64 41.56 -29.58
N LYS A 5 14.96 41.51 -29.86
CA LYS A 5 15.60 40.36 -30.54
C LYS A 5 15.67 39.13 -29.62
N SER A 6 15.97 39.34 -28.34
CA SER A 6 16.02 38.25 -27.34
C SER A 6 14.67 37.54 -27.18
N GLY A 7 13.56 38.30 -27.07
CA GLY A 7 12.22 37.72 -26.97
C GLY A 7 11.79 36.91 -28.20
N LYS A 8 12.23 37.29 -29.40
CA LYS A 8 11.98 36.53 -30.64
C LYS A 8 12.70 35.18 -30.65
N ILE A 9 13.96 35.16 -30.25
CA ILE A 9 14.76 33.92 -30.21
C ILE A 9 14.19 32.93 -29.20
N VAL A 10 13.79 33.41 -28.02
CA VAL A 10 13.15 32.55 -26.99
C VAL A 10 11.83 31.99 -27.49
N ASN A 11 11.01 32.79 -28.17
CA ASN A 11 9.74 32.33 -28.73
C ASN A 11 9.95 31.33 -29.87
N ASP A 12 10.95 31.52 -30.73
CA ASP A 12 11.26 30.58 -31.81
C ASP A 12 11.79 29.24 -31.29
N ILE A 13 12.63 29.25 -30.26
CA ILE A 13 13.10 28.03 -29.59
C ILE A 13 11.95 27.32 -28.89
N ALA A 14 11.11 28.06 -28.14
CA ALA A 14 9.93 27.50 -27.49
C ALA A 14 9.00 26.85 -28.51
N LYS A 15 8.75 27.52 -29.64
CA LYS A 15 7.92 27.01 -30.72
C LYS A 15 8.49 25.73 -31.33
N LYS A 16 9.79 25.71 -31.63
CA LYS A 16 10.51 24.54 -32.17
C LYS A 16 10.50 23.33 -31.22
N VAL A 17 10.53 23.58 -29.90
CA VAL A 17 10.38 22.53 -28.89
C VAL A 17 8.93 22.04 -28.81
N THR A 18 7.95 22.95 -28.78
CA THR A 18 6.52 22.58 -28.67
C THR A 18 5.96 21.94 -29.93
N GLU A 19 6.55 22.19 -31.09
CA GLU A 19 6.13 21.59 -32.37
C GLU A 19 6.93 20.31 -32.69
N SER A 20 7.87 19.91 -31.83
CA SER A 20 8.63 18.68 -32.01
C SER A 20 7.73 17.44 -31.88
N GLN A 21 8.10 16.36 -32.60
CA GLN A 21 7.40 15.08 -32.57
C GLN A 21 7.35 14.47 -31.16
N ILE A 22 8.42 14.65 -30.37
CA ILE A 22 8.52 14.17 -28.98
C ILE A 22 7.57 14.97 -28.06
N TRP A 23 7.46 16.27 -28.29
CA TRP A 23 6.58 17.11 -27.49
C TRP A 23 5.11 16.83 -27.81
N THR A 24 4.74 16.82 -29.09
CA THR A 24 3.37 16.53 -29.54
C THR A 24 2.91 15.11 -29.20
N SER A 25 3.82 14.13 -29.12
CA SER A 25 3.48 12.78 -28.63
C SER A 25 3.15 12.77 -27.13
N SER A 26 3.76 13.67 -26.35
CA SER A 26 3.57 13.78 -24.90
C SER A 26 2.43 14.74 -24.54
N PHE A 27 2.27 15.83 -25.29
CA PHE A 27 1.30 16.90 -25.07
C PHE A 27 0.51 17.14 -26.36
N ARG A 28 -0.63 16.46 -26.48
CA ARG A 28 -1.52 16.53 -27.67
C ARG A 28 -2.34 17.82 -27.78
N HIS A 29 -2.41 18.61 -26.72
CA HIS A 29 -3.22 19.83 -26.65
C HIS A 29 -2.33 21.06 -26.44
N GLY A 30 -2.62 22.16 -27.13
CA GLY A 30 -1.84 23.40 -27.06
C GLY A 30 -1.75 24.00 -25.65
N TYR A 31 -0.82 24.92 -25.40
CA TYR A 31 -0.57 25.51 -24.06
C TYR A 31 -1.45 26.74 -23.75
N ALA A 32 -2.66 26.83 -24.30
CA ALA A 32 -3.56 27.93 -23.94
C ALA A 32 -4.03 27.73 -22.48
N ASP A 33 -3.76 28.71 -21.61
CA ASP A 33 -4.05 28.64 -20.17
C ASP A 33 -5.53 28.84 -19.83
N THR A 34 -6.38 27.98 -20.38
CA THR A 34 -7.83 27.97 -20.11
C THR A 34 -8.20 26.79 -19.20
N PRO A 35 -9.26 26.90 -18.37
CA PRO A 35 -9.66 25.82 -17.47
C PRO A 35 -9.93 24.48 -18.18
N ARG A 36 -10.57 24.54 -19.36
CA ARG A 36 -10.82 23.36 -20.21
C ARG A 36 -9.52 22.71 -20.65
N ASN A 37 -8.57 23.52 -21.08
CA ASN A 37 -7.34 23.02 -21.68
C ASN A 37 -6.37 22.47 -20.62
N ARG A 38 -6.34 23.04 -19.40
CA ARG A 38 -5.66 22.43 -18.24
C ARG A 38 -6.20 21.04 -17.93
N VAL A 39 -7.53 20.87 -17.93
CA VAL A 39 -8.18 19.56 -17.73
C VAL A 39 -7.78 18.59 -18.83
N LEU A 40 -7.82 19.03 -20.10
CA LEU A 40 -7.46 18.19 -21.25
C LEU A 40 -5.98 17.79 -21.22
N GLN A 41 -5.06 18.70 -20.88
CA GLN A 41 -3.64 18.39 -20.75
C GLN A 41 -3.38 17.36 -19.66
N ILE A 42 -4.04 17.48 -18.50
CA ILE A 42 -3.87 16.54 -17.39
C ILE A 42 -4.52 15.19 -17.72
N ALA A 43 -5.71 15.18 -18.32
CA ALA A 43 -6.44 13.95 -18.62
C ALA A 43 -5.88 13.17 -19.83
N SER A 44 -5.29 13.86 -20.81
CA SER A 44 -4.75 13.24 -22.03
C SER A 44 -3.29 12.83 -21.93
N ASN A 45 -2.59 13.23 -20.87
CA ASN A 45 -1.17 12.93 -20.66
C ASN A 45 -0.99 11.85 -19.58
N VAL A 46 -0.31 10.76 -19.95
CA VAL A 46 -0.05 9.60 -19.08
C VAL A 46 0.80 9.94 -17.86
N TRP A 47 1.56 11.02 -17.84
CA TRP A 47 2.34 11.45 -16.68
C TRP A 47 1.56 12.41 -15.78
N LEU A 48 0.78 13.30 -16.39
CA LEU A 48 -0.01 14.29 -15.64
C LEU A 48 -1.29 13.71 -15.05
N HIS A 49 -1.83 12.59 -15.55
CA HIS A 49 -3.05 11.99 -14.99
C HIS A 49 -2.96 11.64 -13.50
N LEU A 50 -1.74 11.48 -12.98
CA LEU A 50 -1.46 11.26 -11.55
C LEU A 50 -1.75 12.51 -10.70
N HIS A 51 -1.66 13.71 -11.28
CA HIS A 51 -1.83 14.98 -10.59
C HIS A 51 -3.31 15.43 -10.62
N PRO A 52 -3.87 15.88 -9.48
CA PRO A 52 -5.24 16.38 -9.45
C PRO A 52 -5.36 17.70 -10.22
N VAL A 53 -6.39 17.80 -11.07
CA VAL A 53 -6.66 19.02 -11.87
C VAL A 53 -7.02 20.22 -11.01
N LYS A 54 -7.69 19.98 -9.88
CA LYS A 54 -8.08 21.01 -8.90
C LYS A 54 -7.90 20.42 -7.51
N ILE A 55 -7.35 21.23 -6.61
CA ILE A 55 -7.24 20.92 -5.18
C ILE A 55 -7.97 22.02 -4.42
N HIS A 56 -8.92 21.64 -3.58
CA HIS A 56 -9.58 22.61 -2.70
C HIS A 56 -8.63 23.08 -1.60
N ARG A 57 -8.70 24.36 -1.23
CA ARG A 57 -7.77 24.96 -0.24
C ARG A 57 -7.82 24.28 1.13
N HIS A 58 -8.98 23.76 1.55
CA HIS A 58 -9.09 23.02 2.82
C HIS A 58 -8.36 21.68 2.79
N ALA A 59 -8.23 21.05 1.63
CA ALA A 59 -7.51 19.78 1.46
C ALA A 59 -6.00 19.93 1.74
N LEU A 60 -5.45 21.13 1.54
CA LEU A 60 -4.04 21.45 1.81
C LEU A 60 -3.78 21.85 3.27
N ARG A 61 -4.82 22.05 4.08
CA ARG A 61 -4.65 22.40 5.50
C ARG A 61 -4.17 21.17 6.26
N ILE A 62 -2.90 21.17 6.65
CA ILE A 62 -2.29 20.10 7.46
C ILE A 62 -3.16 19.81 8.69
N ARG A 63 -3.68 20.84 9.37
CA ARG A 63 -4.54 20.69 10.57
C ARG A 63 -5.79 19.84 10.35
N PHE A 64 -6.28 19.74 9.11
CA PHE A 64 -7.51 19.02 8.78
C PHE A 64 -7.25 17.59 8.30
N THR A 65 -6.31 17.41 7.38
CA THR A 65 -6.06 16.09 6.77
C THR A 65 -5.02 15.27 7.52
N TRP A 66 -4.15 15.96 8.27
CA TRP A 66 -2.89 15.48 8.87
C TRP A 66 -1.97 14.76 7.87
N CYS A 67 -2.26 14.84 6.57
CA CYS A 67 -1.63 14.06 5.51
C CYS A 67 -1.55 12.54 5.78
N MET A 68 -2.33 11.99 6.71
CA MET A 68 -2.14 10.62 7.23
C MET A 68 -2.26 9.55 6.14
N GLY A 69 -3.27 9.61 5.27
CA GLY A 69 -3.40 8.66 4.16
C GLY A 69 -2.23 8.71 3.17
N GLY A 70 -1.66 9.90 2.92
CA GLY A 70 -0.47 10.06 2.09
C GLY A 70 0.79 9.52 2.76
N ILE A 71 0.96 9.77 4.06
CA ILE A 71 2.06 9.23 4.86
C ILE A 71 1.99 7.70 4.89
N THR A 72 0.81 7.11 5.12
CA THR A 72 0.61 5.64 5.07
C THR A 72 1.01 5.06 3.72
N PHE A 73 0.67 5.71 2.61
CA PHE A 73 1.09 5.27 1.27
C PHE A 73 2.61 5.34 1.07
N LEU A 74 3.26 6.42 1.53
CA LEU A 74 4.72 6.53 1.46
C LEU A 74 5.42 5.48 2.32
N LEU A 75 4.86 5.16 3.49
CA LEU A 75 5.35 4.10 4.36
C LEU A 75 5.18 2.72 3.71
N PHE A 76 4.06 2.47 3.03
CA PHE A 76 3.87 1.27 2.21
C PHE A 76 4.92 1.17 1.09
N LEU A 77 5.21 2.26 0.39
CA LEU A 77 6.27 2.24 -0.63
C LEU A 77 7.65 1.97 -0.01
N SER A 78 7.93 2.55 1.16
CA SER A 78 9.16 2.29 1.92
C SER A 78 9.28 0.82 2.32
N THR A 79 8.21 0.19 2.81
CA THR A 79 8.22 -1.25 3.16
C THR A 79 8.36 -2.12 1.91
N VAL A 80 7.75 -1.77 0.79
CA VAL A 80 7.94 -2.50 -0.48
C VAL A 80 9.40 -2.44 -0.93
N VAL A 81 10.00 -1.25 -1.00
CA VAL A 81 11.38 -1.08 -1.46
C VAL A 81 12.36 -1.81 -0.53
N THR A 82 12.26 -1.57 0.77
CA THR A 82 13.13 -2.25 1.76
C THR A 82 12.88 -3.75 1.77
N GLY A 83 11.62 -4.20 1.64
CA GLY A 83 11.25 -5.61 1.61
C GLY A 83 11.84 -6.35 0.42
N VAL A 84 11.77 -5.77 -0.78
CA VAL A 84 12.40 -6.36 -1.98
C VAL A 84 13.91 -6.49 -1.81
N ILE A 85 14.57 -5.50 -1.21
CA ILE A 85 16.02 -5.59 -0.93
C ILE A 85 16.30 -6.73 0.06
N LEU A 86 15.50 -6.86 1.12
CA LEU A 86 15.64 -7.93 2.12
C LEU A 86 15.44 -9.32 1.52
N MET A 87 14.58 -9.47 0.50
CA MET A 87 14.35 -10.75 -0.17
C MET A 87 15.61 -11.32 -0.83
N PHE A 88 16.57 -10.50 -1.25
CA PHE A 88 17.84 -10.99 -1.81
C PHE A 88 18.73 -11.71 -0.79
N TYR A 89 18.50 -11.49 0.51
CA TYR A 89 19.33 -12.02 1.61
C TYR A 89 18.62 -13.04 2.48
N TYR A 90 17.34 -13.34 2.22
CA TYR A 90 16.51 -14.15 3.10
C TYR A 90 15.99 -15.40 2.39
N ARG A 91 16.23 -16.58 2.99
CA ARG A 91 15.66 -17.86 2.54
C ARG A 91 14.52 -18.29 3.46
N PRO A 92 13.30 -18.53 2.93
CA PRO A 92 12.15 -18.99 3.72
C PRO A 92 12.23 -20.50 4.03
N VAL A 93 13.35 -20.94 4.61
CA VAL A 93 13.66 -22.34 4.95
C VAL A 93 13.96 -22.41 6.45
N GLY A 94 13.31 -23.30 7.19
CA GLY A 94 13.31 -23.27 8.66
C GLY A 94 14.71 -23.37 9.29
N GLU A 95 15.61 -24.12 8.67
CA GLU A 95 16.99 -24.32 9.09
C GLU A 95 17.85 -23.06 8.89
N TYR A 96 17.50 -22.20 7.93
CA TYR A 96 18.32 -21.05 7.52
C TYR A 96 17.71 -19.70 7.91
N ALA A 97 16.39 -19.59 8.03
CA ALA A 97 15.69 -18.32 8.18
C ALA A 97 16.21 -17.45 9.33
N TYR A 98 16.38 -18.03 10.52
CA TYR A 98 16.92 -17.30 11.68
C TYR A 98 18.39 -16.90 11.48
N PHE A 99 19.21 -17.77 10.88
CA PHE A 99 20.60 -17.47 10.62
C PHE A 99 20.77 -16.40 9.53
N ASP A 100 19.92 -16.39 8.52
CA ASP A 100 19.88 -15.34 7.50
C ASP A 100 19.54 -13.98 8.13
N MET A 101 18.67 -13.93 9.14
CA MET A 101 18.43 -12.71 9.92
C MET A 101 19.67 -12.24 10.69
N LYS A 102 20.48 -13.16 11.22
CA LYS A 102 21.73 -12.85 11.91
C LYS A 102 22.80 -12.37 10.93
N TYR A 103 22.96 -13.05 9.81
CA TYR A 103 23.83 -12.66 8.72
C TYR A 103 23.50 -11.25 8.21
N LEU A 104 22.22 -10.98 7.96
CA LEU A 104 21.75 -9.65 7.59
C LEU A 104 22.06 -8.57 8.65
N GLN A 105 22.03 -8.93 9.94
CA GLN A 105 22.29 -8.00 11.03
C GLN A 105 23.77 -7.69 11.22
N TYR A 106 24.66 -8.68 11.07
CA TYR A 106 26.05 -8.57 11.47
C TYR A 106 27.04 -8.52 10.30
N ASP A 107 26.72 -9.15 9.17
CA ASP A 107 27.69 -9.37 8.08
C ASP A 107 27.35 -8.55 6.81
N VAL A 108 26.08 -8.22 6.59
CA VAL A 108 25.65 -7.42 5.43
C VAL A 108 25.83 -5.92 5.72
N PRO A 109 26.60 -5.17 4.90
CA PRO A 109 26.71 -3.72 5.03
C PRO A 109 25.33 -3.06 4.95
N PHE A 110 25.02 -2.18 5.90
CA PHE A 110 23.69 -1.57 6.06
C PHE A 110 22.51 -2.53 6.23
N GLY A 111 22.74 -3.84 6.40
CA GLY A 111 21.65 -4.82 6.54
C GLY A 111 20.79 -4.59 7.78
N MET A 112 21.42 -4.26 8.92
CA MET A 112 20.71 -3.83 10.12
C MET A 112 19.85 -2.58 9.89
N LEU A 113 20.38 -1.59 9.17
CA LEU A 113 19.66 -0.37 8.84
C LEU A 113 18.43 -0.68 7.97
N MET A 114 18.59 -1.45 6.90
CA MET A 114 17.50 -1.84 6.00
C MET A 114 16.40 -2.62 6.74
N ARG A 115 16.78 -3.60 7.57
CA ARG A 115 15.84 -4.34 8.41
C ARG A 115 15.08 -3.43 9.36
N ASN A 116 15.78 -2.52 10.04
CA ASN A 116 15.17 -1.61 10.99
C ASN A 116 14.27 -0.59 10.28
N MET A 117 14.64 -0.10 9.10
CA MET A 117 13.79 0.76 8.28
C MET A 117 12.51 0.03 7.90
N HIS A 118 12.59 -1.22 7.44
CA HIS A 118 11.41 -2.02 7.10
C HIS A 118 10.48 -2.20 8.32
N ARG A 119 11.05 -2.58 9.48
CA ARG A 119 10.31 -2.78 10.73
C ARG A 119 9.65 -1.49 11.22
N TRP A 120 10.38 -0.38 11.29
CA TRP A 120 9.84 0.89 11.76
C TRP A 120 8.82 1.47 10.78
N ALA A 121 9.06 1.35 9.47
CA ALA A 121 8.08 1.75 8.47
C ALA A 121 6.78 0.96 8.59
N ALA A 122 6.85 -0.35 8.84
CA ALA A 122 5.66 -1.18 9.09
C ALA A 122 4.90 -0.74 10.35
N HIS A 123 5.58 -0.51 11.47
CA HIS A 123 4.94 -0.01 12.69
C HIS A 123 4.29 1.37 12.50
N SER A 124 5.01 2.30 11.86
CA SER A 124 4.47 3.62 11.52
C SER A 124 3.30 3.51 10.54
N MET A 125 3.30 2.54 9.62
CA MET A 125 2.19 2.33 8.68
C MET A 125 0.93 1.93 9.43
N VAL A 126 1.04 1.00 10.41
CA VAL A 126 -0.09 0.62 11.28
C VAL A 126 -0.60 1.82 12.08
N ILE A 127 0.28 2.61 12.70
CA ILE A 127 -0.14 3.79 13.47
C ILE A 127 -0.84 4.81 12.57
N THR A 128 -0.25 5.13 11.42
CA THR A 128 -0.77 6.17 10.52
C THR A 128 -2.08 5.75 9.84
N VAL A 129 -2.27 4.47 9.51
CA VAL A 129 -3.56 4.00 8.98
C VAL A 129 -4.67 4.11 10.02
N TRP A 130 -4.39 3.81 11.29
CA TRP A 130 -5.36 4.02 12.37
C TRP A 130 -5.71 5.49 12.57
N LEU A 131 -4.71 6.38 12.59
CA LEU A 131 -4.94 7.83 12.64
C LEU A 131 -5.70 8.33 11.41
N HIS A 132 -5.45 7.76 10.24
CA HIS A 132 -6.19 8.06 9.02
C HIS A 132 -7.66 7.67 9.14
N MET A 133 -7.95 6.45 9.61
CA MET A 133 -9.31 5.96 9.86
C MET A 133 -10.04 6.83 10.88
N PHE A 134 -9.38 7.16 11.99
CA PHE A 134 -9.91 8.03 13.03
C PHE A 134 -10.29 9.41 12.48
N ARG A 135 -9.40 10.03 11.70
CA ARG A 135 -9.70 11.32 11.06
C ARG A 135 -10.88 11.23 10.13
N VAL A 136 -10.96 10.21 9.27
CA VAL A 136 -12.07 10.03 8.32
C VAL A 136 -13.39 9.87 9.04
N PHE A 137 -13.41 9.14 10.16
CA PHE A 137 -14.58 8.99 11.01
C PHE A 137 -14.99 10.32 11.65
N LEU A 138 -14.07 10.99 12.36
CA LEU A 138 -14.37 12.24 13.05
C LEU A 138 -14.80 13.39 12.13
N THR A 139 -14.23 13.45 10.93
CA THR A 139 -14.58 14.49 9.93
C THR A 139 -15.76 14.10 9.05
N GLY A 140 -16.36 12.92 9.28
CA GLY A 140 -17.50 12.44 8.49
C GLY A 140 -17.19 12.22 7.01
N SER A 141 -15.92 12.03 6.62
CA SER A 141 -15.54 11.89 5.20
C SER A 141 -16.05 10.60 4.55
N TYR A 142 -16.58 9.65 5.34
CA TYR A 142 -17.17 8.41 4.86
C TYR A 142 -18.63 8.57 4.36
N LYS A 143 -19.28 9.70 4.63
CA LYS A 143 -20.67 9.99 4.23
C LYS A 143 -20.84 9.99 2.69
N PRO A 144 -22.09 9.88 2.18
CA PRO A 144 -22.37 9.96 0.74
C PRO A 144 -21.66 11.14 0.06
N PRO A 145 -21.05 10.96 -1.12
CA PRO A 145 -21.04 9.77 -1.99
C PRO A 145 -19.82 8.83 -1.82
N ARG A 146 -19.17 8.82 -0.64
CA ARG A 146 -17.84 8.20 -0.40
C ARG A 146 -17.87 6.88 0.37
N GLU A 147 -19.04 6.32 0.59
CA GLU A 147 -19.26 5.11 1.39
C GLU A 147 -18.51 3.91 0.82
N PHE A 148 -18.52 3.76 -0.51
CA PHE A 148 -17.74 2.72 -1.19
C PHE A 148 -16.23 2.84 -0.92
N ASN A 149 -15.71 4.06 -0.92
CA ASN A 149 -14.30 4.30 -0.62
C ASN A 149 -13.95 3.97 0.83
N TRP A 150 -14.89 4.19 1.76
CA TRP A 150 -14.75 3.80 3.15
C TRP A 150 -14.64 2.29 3.30
N VAL A 151 -15.50 1.51 2.62
CA VAL A 151 -15.42 0.04 2.61
C VAL A 151 -14.07 -0.45 2.10
N ILE A 152 -13.55 0.15 1.01
CA ILE A 152 -12.20 -0.16 0.54
C ILE A 152 -11.14 0.18 1.60
N GLY A 153 -11.30 1.32 2.31
CA GLY A 153 -10.44 1.70 3.42
C GLY A 153 -10.43 0.68 4.56
N VAL A 154 -11.59 0.11 4.90
CA VAL A 154 -11.73 -0.98 5.88
C VAL A 154 -10.94 -2.21 5.41
N PHE A 155 -11.08 -2.63 4.15
CA PHE A 155 -10.26 -3.72 3.62
C PHE A 155 -8.76 -3.40 3.67
N LEU A 156 -8.35 -2.17 3.33
CA LEU A 156 -6.94 -1.76 3.35
C LEU A 156 -6.34 -1.78 4.76
N VAL A 157 -7.06 -1.37 5.81
CA VAL A 157 -6.57 -1.51 7.19
C VAL A 157 -6.46 -2.99 7.58
N THR A 158 -7.43 -3.84 7.19
CA THR A 158 -7.33 -5.29 7.40
C THR A 158 -6.09 -5.87 6.72
N PHE A 159 -5.84 -5.54 5.44
CA PHE A 159 -4.64 -6.01 4.75
C PHE A 159 -3.34 -5.46 5.34
N THR A 160 -3.35 -4.23 5.88
CA THR A 160 -2.20 -3.68 6.61
C THR A 160 -1.88 -4.49 7.87
N LEU A 161 -2.90 -4.89 8.62
CA LEU A 161 -2.73 -5.76 9.79
C LEU A 161 -2.27 -7.17 9.38
N LEU A 162 -2.80 -7.72 8.27
CA LEU A 162 -2.37 -9.00 7.73
C LEU A 162 -0.91 -8.96 7.25
N LEU A 163 -0.45 -7.86 6.62
CA LEU A 163 0.96 -7.66 6.28
C LEU A 163 1.82 -7.67 7.54
N SER A 164 1.43 -6.91 8.56
CA SER A 164 2.16 -6.87 9.82
C SER A 164 2.23 -8.25 10.50
N PHE A 165 1.14 -9.02 10.48
CA PHE A 165 1.09 -10.35 11.09
C PHE A 165 1.91 -11.38 10.31
N THR A 166 1.74 -11.44 8.99
CA THR A 166 2.47 -12.42 8.15
C THR A 166 3.97 -12.16 8.13
N GLY A 167 4.39 -10.89 8.09
CA GLY A 167 5.81 -10.52 8.15
C GLY A 167 6.44 -10.79 9.52
N TYR A 168 5.64 -10.82 10.59
CA TYR A 168 6.10 -11.11 11.94
C TYR A 168 6.69 -12.52 12.08
N LEU A 169 6.26 -13.48 11.25
CA LEU A 169 6.78 -14.85 11.28
C LEU A 169 8.20 -14.99 10.73
N LEU A 170 8.54 -14.14 9.75
CA LEU A 170 9.73 -14.32 8.91
C LEU A 170 11.06 -14.35 9.67
N PRO A 171 11.26 -13.62 10.78
CA PRO A 171 12.49 -13.74 11.55
C PRO A 171 12.75 -15.14 12.14
N TRP A 172 11.70 -15.98 12.24
CA TRP A 172 11.78 -17.35 12.73
C TRP A 172 12.40 -17.48 14.14
N ASP A 173 12.11 -16.51 15.01
CA ASP A 173 12.49 -16.55 16.42
C ASP A 173 11.34 -17.08 17.30
N GLN A 174 11.62 -17.35 18.59
CA GLN A 174 10.64 -17.91 19.50
C GLN A 174 9.40 -17.02 19.65
N LEU A 175 9.60 -15.70 19.70
CA LEU A 175 8.50 -14.76 19.86
C LEU A 175 7.57 -14.78 18.63
N ALA A 176 8.14 -14.79 17.42
CA ALA A 176 7.41 -14.92 16.17
C ALA A 176 6.61 -16.23 16.11
N MET A 177 7.24 -17.36 16.45
CA MET A 177 6.61 -18.68 16.42
C MET A 177 5.40 -18.75 17.36
N TRP A 178 5.53 -18.26 18.59
CA TRP A 178 4.41 -18.26 19.55
C TRP A 178 3.32 -17.27 19.18
N ALA A 179 3.67 -16.06 18.72
CA ALA A 179 2.70 -15.06 18.28
C ALA A 179 1.84 -15.59 17.12
N VAL A 180 2.46 -16.24 16.13
CA VAL A 180 1.71 -16.82 15.00
C VAL A 180 0.95 -18.08 15.41
N THR A 181 1.46 -18.88 16.34
CA THR A 181 0.72 -20.01 16.89
C THR A 181 -0.58 -19.55 17.53
N VAL A 182 -0.52 -18.51 18.38
CA VAL A 182 -1.71 -17.93 19.01
C VAL A 182 -2.64 -17.31 17.95
N GLY A 183 -2.11 -16.48 17.06
CA GLY A 183 -2.92 -15.81 16.04
C GLY A 183 -3.63 -16.78 15.07
N THR A 184 -2.95 -17.84 14.63
CA THR A 184 -3.54 -18.84 13.75
C THR A 184 -4.49 -19.80 14.48
N ASN A 185 -4.35 -19.99 15.80
CA ASN A 185 -5.34 -20.73 16.58
C ASN A 185 -6.70 -20.01 16.59
N MET A 186 -6.73 -18.68 16.58
CA MET A 186 -7.98 -17.91 16.47
C MET A 186 -8.71 -18.17 15.14
N ALA A 187 -7.98 -18.55 14.07
CA ALA A 187 -8.57 -18.83 12.77
C ALA A 187 -9.51 -20.06 12.80
N ARG A 188 -9.42 -20.93 13.81
CA ARG A 188 -10.35 -22.06 13.98
C ARG A 188 -11.80 -21.61 14.19
N GLY A 189 -12.00 -20.41 14.74
CA GLY A 189 -13.31 -19.80 14.94
C GLY A 189 -13.85 -19.04 13.71
N THR A 190 -13.19 -19.11 12.55
CA THR A 190 -13.65 -18.43 11.33
C THR A 190 -15.01 -18.98 10.91
N PRO A 191 -16.04 -18.13 10.71
CA PRO A 191 -17.34 -18.57 10.20
C PRO A 191 -17.19 -19.37 8.91
N PHE A 192 -17.96 -20.44 8.77
CA PHE A 192 -17.96 -21.39 7.64
C PHE A 192 -16.68 -22.21 7.43
N LEU A 193 -15.49 -21.62 7.57
CA LEU A 193 -14.20 -22.22 7.17
C LEU A 193 -13.34 -22.74 8.34
N GLY A 194 -13.70 -22.38 9.57
CA GLY A 194 -13.06 -22.85 10.78
C GLY A 194 -13.83 -24.01 11.39
N HIS A 195 -13.12 -25.04 11.87
CA HIS A 195 -13.78 -26.21 12.45
C HIS A 195 -14.45 -25.95 13.81
N GLU A 196 -14.09 -24.83 14.47
CA GLU A 196 -14.74 -24.33 15.70
C GLU A 196 -15.61 -23.10 15.41
N GLY A 197 -15.77 -22.74 14.13
CA GLY A 197 -16.49 -21.54 13.69
C GLY A 197 -18.01 -21.76 13.56
N PRO A 198 -18.82 -20.70 13.68
CA PRO A 198 -20.25 -20.80 13.43
C PRO A 198 -20.51 -21.14 11.95
N PHE A 199 -21.62 -21.84 11.68
CA PHE A 199 -22.06 -22.23 10.33
C PHE A 199 -21.14 -23.22 9.61
N GLN A 200 -20.23 -23.87 10.32
CA GLN A 200 -19.34 -24.89 9.75
C GLN A 200 -20.13 -26.06 9.16
N GLU A 201 -21.27 -26.41 9.74
CA GLU A 201 -22.17 -27.48 9.31
C GLU A 201 -22.70 -27.29 7.87
N PHE A 202 -22.69 -26.06 7.35
CA PHE A 202 -23.12 -25.76 5.97
C PHE A 202 -22.00 -25.97 4.94
N VAL A 203 -20.77 -26.24 5.37
CA VAL A 203 -19.61 -26.44 4.49
C VAL A 203 -19.08 -27.86 4.63
N PHE A 204 -19.23 -28.65 3.56
CA PHE A 204 -18.71 -30.00 3.51
C PHE A 204 -17.17 -30.00 3.49
N GLY A 205 -16.56 -30.87 4.29
CA GLY A 205 -15.11 -31.11 4.29
C GLY A 205 -14.30 -30.31 5.31
N VAL A 206 -14.92 -29.41 6.08
CA VAL A 206 -14.24 -28.70 7.17
C VAL A 206 -14.03 -29.67 8.35
N SER A 207 -12.79 -29.81 8.78
CA SER A 207 -12.42 -30.66 9.92
C SER A 207 -11.20 -30.09 10.64
N PRO A 208 -10.83 -30.58 11.85
CA PRO A 208 -9.62 -30.13 12.54
C PRO A 208 -8.32 -30.31 11.74
N ARG A 209 -8.33 -31.15 10.68
CA ARG A 209 -7.20 -31.36 9.77
C ARG A 209 -7.30 -30.52 8.48
N TYR A 210 -8.50 -30.08 8.13
CA TYR A 210 -8.82 -29.37 6.89
C TYR A 210 -9.70 -28.15 7.21
N ASP A 211 -9.14 -27.20 7.93
CA ASP A 211 -9.77 -25.91 8.21
C ASP A 211 -8.87 -24.76 7.69
N VAL A 212 -9.35 -23.52 7.81
CA VAL A 212 -8.59 -22.33 7.41
C VAL A 212 -7.23 -22.24 8.11
N ARG A 213 -7.11 -22.68 9.36
CA ARG A 213 -5.84 -22.72 10.09
C ARG A 213 -4.87 -23.70 9.43
N ALA A 214 -5.31 -24.92 9.15
CA ALA A 214 -4.53 -25.93 8.47
C ALA A 214 -4.13 -25.48 7.06
N ALA A 215 -4.99 -24.75 6.35
CA ALA A 215 -4.67 -24.16 5.04
C ALA A 215 -3.55 -23.10 5.13
N LEU A 216 -3.60 -22.23 6.16
CA LEU A 216 -2.58 -21.21 6.42
C LEU A 216 -1.23 -21.81 6.82
N LEU A 217 -1.23 -22.83 7.67
CA LEU A 217 -0.01 -23.46 8.20
C LEU A 217 0.55 -24.55 7.27
N GLY A 218 -0.32 -25.23 6.52
CA GLY A 218 0.00 -26.47 5.82
C GLY A 218 0.38 -27.64 6.72
N GLY A 219 -0.20 -27.66 7.91
CA GLY A 219 0.08 -28.64 8.94
C GLY A 219 -0.76 -28.35 10.18
N SER A 220 -0.64 -29.20 11.19
CA SER A 220 -1.31 -29.03 12.48
C SER A 220 -0.62 -28.01 13.38
N LEU A 221 0.63 -27.66 13.11
CA LEU A 221 1.49 -26.77 13.90
C LEU A 221 2.23 -25.79 12.98
N VAL A 222 2.73 -24.69 13.57
CA VAL A 222 3.61 -23.76 12.86
C VAL A 222 4.96 -24.46 12.60
N GLY A 223 5.33 -24.60 11.33
CA GLY A 223 6.56 -25.27 10.91
C GLY A 223 7.03 -24.79 9.54
N PRO A 224 8.04 -25.44 8.93
CA PRO A 224 8.61 -25.01 7.64
C PRO A 224 7.57 -24.79 6.52
N PRO A 225 6.50 -25.60 6.38
CA PRO A 225 5.45 -25.33 5.40
C PRO A 225 4.67 -24.03 5.66
N ALA A 226 4.54 -23.62 6.93
CA ALA A 226 3.88 -22.37 7.30
C ALA A 226 4.77 -21.17 6.94
N LEU A 227 6.09 -21.29 7.17
CA LEU A 227 7.06 -20.26 6.82
C LEU A 227 7.01 -19.89 5.34
N LEU A 228 7.04 -20.90 4.46
CA LEU A 228 6.98 -20.68 3.01
C LEU A 228 5.66 -20.00 2.60
N ARG A 229 4.52 -20.45 3.14
CA ARG A 229 3.22 -19.85 2.85
C ARG A 229 3.15 -18.40 3.32
N PHE A 230 3.59 -18.12 4.54
CA PHE A 230 3.60 -16.77 5.10
C PHE A 230 4.54 -15.85 4.31
N TYR A 231 5.67 -16.36 3.84
CA TYR A 231 6.55 -15.62 2.94
C TYR A 231 5.87 -15.26 1.62
N VAL A 232 5.20 -16.20 0.95
CA VAL A 232 4.46 -15.92 -0.29
C VAL A 232 3.30 -14.95 -0.05
N LEU A 233 2.56 -15.12 1.05
CA LEU A 233 1.49 -14.21 1.43
C LEU A 233 2.02 -12.79 1.68
N HIS A 234 3.11 -12.66 2.43
CA HIS A 234 3.66 -11.38 2.83
C HIS A 234 4.36 -10.63 1.70
N CYS A 235 5.12 -11.33 0.87
CA CYS A 235 5.95 -10.70 -0.17
C CYS A 235 5.22 -10.53 -1.51
N ILE A 236 4.20 -11.35 -1.79
CA ILE A 236 3.54 -11.37 -3.11
C ILE A 236 2.04 -11.09 -2.97
N LEU A 237 1.28 -12.03 -2.40
CA LEU A 237 -0.19 -12.00 -2.53
C LEU A 237 -0.78 -10.75 -1.86
N ILE A 238 -0.45 -10.51 -0.59
CA ILE A 238 -1.05 -9.42 0.17
C ILE A 238 -0.61 -8.05 -0.36
N PRO A 239 0.68 -7.78 -0.64
CA PRO A 239 1.09 -6.50 -1.24
C PRO A 239 0.42 -6.21 -2.57
N LEU A 240 0.23 -7.22 -3.44
CA LEU A 240 -0.43 -7.03 -4.72
C LEU A 240 -1.92 -6.71 -4.56
N VAL A 241 -2.62 -7.44 -3.70
CA VAL A 241 -4.04 -7.17 -3.41
C VAL A 241 -4.23 -5.81 -2.75
N ALA A 242 -3.39 -5.46 -1.77
CA ALA A 242 -3.39 -4.15 -1.15
C ALA A 242 -3.10 -3.05 -2.19
N GLY A 243 -2.12 -3.24 -3.07
CA GLY A 243 -1.79 -2.34 -4.17
C GLY A 243 -2.97 -2.11 -5.11
N ALA A 244 -3.65 -3.18 -5.53
CA ALA A 244 -4.86 -3.08 -6.36
C ALA A 244 -5.98 -2.29 -5.66
N LEU A 245 -6.23 -2.58 -4.37
CA LEU A 245 -7.21 -1.84 -3.58
C LEU A 245 -6.83 -0.37 -3.41
N MET A 246 -5.55 -0.04 -3.23
CA MET A 246 -5.09 1.36 -3.16
C MET A 246 -5.30 2.09 -4.48
N ILE A 247 -5.08 1.44 -5.63
CA ILE A 247 -5.37 2.04 -6.95
C ILE A 247 -6.85 2.41 -7.03
N VAL A 248 -7.75 1.50 -6.66
CA VAL A 248 -9.19 1.77 -6.65
C VAL A 248 -9.54 2.86 -5.63
N HIS A 249 -8.93 2.83 -4.44
CA HIS A 249 -9.13 3.82 -3.38
C HIS A 249 -8.75 5.23 -3.84
N PHE A 250 -7.56 5.40 -4.42
CA PHE A 250 -7.09 6.70 -4.93
C PHE A 250 -7.89 7.17 -6.15
N TRP A 251 -8.27 6.25 -7.03
CA TRP A 251 -9.15 6.56 -8.15
C TRP A 251 -10.50 7.08 -7.66
N ARG A 252 -11.10 6.45 -6.65
CA ARG A 252 -12.39 6.87 -6.10
C ARG A 252 -12.30 8.23 -5.40
N ILE A 253 -11.24 8.49 -4.63
CA ILE A 253 -10.97 9.82 -4.07
C ILE A 253 -10.95 10.90 -5.15
N ARG A 254 -10.30 10.64 -6.30
CA ARG A 254 -10.26 11.58 -7.43
C ARG A 254 -11.63 11.75 -8.09
N LYS A 255 -12.39 10.67 -8.25
CA LYS A 255 -13.73 10.71 -8.86
C LYS A 255 -14.76 11.42 -7.99
N ASP A 256 -14.65 11.31 -6.66
CA ASP A 256 -15.59 11.93 -5.71
C ASP A 256 -15.27 13.40 -5.41
N GLY A 257 -14.45 14.07 -6.23
CA GLY A 257 -14.13 15.48 -6.08
C GLY A 257 -13.02 15.78 -5.05
N GLY A 258 -12.16 14.82 -4.73
CA GLY A 258 -11.00 15.04 -3.87
C GLY A 258 -11.28 14.78 -2.39
N ILE A 259 -10.84 15.65 -1.48
CA ILE A 259 -11.02 15.48 -0.02
C ILE A 259 -12.32 16.17 0.43
N SER A 260 -13.07 15.55 1.34
CA SER A 260 -14.29 16.16 1.91
C SER A 260 -13.99 17.53 2.52
N GLY A 261 -14.98 18.43 2.50
CA GLY A 261 -14.93 19.68 3.25
C GLY A 261 -14.87 19.43 4.76
N PRO A 262 -14.39 20.41 5.55
CA PRO A 262 -14.70 20.43 6.97
C PRO A 262 -16.22 20.52 7.18
N LEU A 263 -16.69 19.96 8.29
CA LEU A 263 -18.07 20.12 8.76
C LEU A 263 -18.36 21.59 9.10
#